data_AF-A0A2V9IHS5-F1
#
_entry.id   AF-A0A2V9IHS5-F1
#
_cell.length_a   1.000
_cell.length_b   1.000
_cell.length_c   1.000
_cell.angle_alpha   90.00
_cell.angle_beta   90.00
_cell.angle_gamma   90.00
#
_symmetry.space_group_name_H-M   'P 1'
#
loop_
_entity.id
_entity.type
_entity.pdbx_description
1 polymer ?
#
loop_
_entity_poly.entity_id
_entity_poly.type
_entity_poly.pdbx_seq_one_letter_code
_entity_poly.pdbx_strand_id
1 'polypeptide(L)' 'FIEENLNSRSFRAVFSEERLEHYRRHNHLPQNDELCATSLYLTQEALIGEKSDVDDVVEALNKVQKNATRLV' A
#
# COMPACT_ATOMS: atom_id res chain seq x y z
N PHE A 1 -10.65 -6.64 4.44
CA PHE A 1 -10.21 -7.93 3.87
C PHE A 1 -9.60 -8.90 4.89
N ILE A 2 -8.41 -8.67 5.45
CA ILE A 2 -7.75 -9.67 6.33
C ILE A 2 -8.59 -9.98 7.57
N GLU A 3 -9.02 -8.96 8.33
CA GLU A 3 -9.86 -9.17 9.51
C GLU A 3 -11.21 -9.85 9.18
N GLU A 4 -11.81 -9.53 8.04
CA GLU A 4 -13.04 -10.18 7.58
C GLU A 4 -12.82 -11.68 7.35
N ASN A 5 -11.68 -12.06 6.77
CA ASN A 5 -11.32 -13.46 6.56
C ASN A 5 -11.02 -14.18 7.89
N LEU A 6 -10.26 -13.57 8.80
CA LEU A 6 -9.98 -14.17 10.12
C LEU A 6 -11.27 -14.35 10.95
N ASN A 7 -12.27 -13.51 10.72
CA ASN A 7 -13.58 -13.62 11.36
C ASN A 7 -14.57 -14.52 10.62
N SER A 8 -14.22 -15.00 9.43
CA SER A 8 -15.09 -15.88 8.65
C SER A 8 -15.26 -17.25 9.32
N ARG A 9 -16.43 -17.85 9.07
CA ARG A 9 -16.77 -19.18 9.59
C ARG A 9 -15.77 -20.25 9.15
N SER A 10 -15.27 -20.17 7.92
CA SER A 10 -14.31 -21.13 7.37
C SER A 10 -12.96 -21.05 8.09
N PHE A 11 -12.43 -19.86 8.34
CA PHE A 11 -11.16 -19.70 9.06
C PHE A 11 -11.26 -20.14 10.51
N ARG A 12 -12.34 -19.77 11.21
CA ARG A 12 -12.57 -20.18 12.61
C ARG A 12 -12.82 -21.68 12.78
N ALA A 13 -13.26 -22.36 11.71
CA ALA A 13 -13.43 -23.82 11.73
C ALA A 13 -12.11 -24.58 11.55
N VAL A 14 -11.12 -23.98 10.89
CA VAL A 14 -9.84 -24.63 10.54
C VAL A 14 -8.72 -24.27 11.50
N PHE A 15 -8.73 -23.06 12.07
CA PHE A 15 -7.67 -22.55 12.93
C PHE A 15 -8.16 -22.29 14.35
N SER A 16 -7.31 -22.58 15.34
CA SER A 16 -7.60 -22.27 16.74
C SER A 16 -7.66 -20.75 16.95
N GLU A 17 -8.43 -20.34 17.96
CA GLU A 17 -8.53 -18.94 18.37
C GLU A 17 -7.15 -18.37 18.73
N GLU A 18 -6.33 -19.13 19.46
CA GLU A 18 -4.96 -18.76 19.80
C GLU A 18 -4.12 -18.43 18.55
N ARG A 19 -4.24 -19.24 17.48
CA ARG A 19 -3.50 -19.02 16.24
C ARG A 19 -3.96 -17.77 15.51
N LEU A 20 -5.27 -17.51 15.48
CA LEU A 20 -5.83 -16.30 14.86
C LEU A 20 -5.39 -15.04 15.63
N GLU A 21 -5.44 -15.08 16.96
CA GLU A 21 -4.95 -13.99 17.80
C GLU A 21 -3.44 -13.78 17.67
N HIS A 22 -2.67 -14.87 17.61
CA HIS A 22 -1.25 -14.79 17.33
C HIS A 22 -0.96 -14.10 16.00
N TYR A 23 -1.70 -14.45 14.95
CA TYR A 23 -1.56 -13.80 13.65
C TYR A 23 -1.84 -12.29 13.73
N ARG A 24 -2.93 -11.87 14.38
CA ARG A 24 -3.25 -10.44 14.53
C ARG A 24 -2.15 -9.65 15.21
N ARG A 25 -1.60 -10.19 16.31
CA ARG A 25 -0.49 -9.54 17.03
C ARG A 25 0.75 -9.36 16.17
N HIS A 26 1.05 -10.32 15.30
CA HIS A 26 2.24 -10.27 14.43
C HIS A 26 2.02 -9.51 13.12
N ASN A 27 0.77 -9.21 12.77
CA ASN A 27 0.44 -8.42 11.59
C ASN A 27 0.45 -6.91 11.85
N HIS A 28 1.06 -6.47 12.95
CA HIS A 28 1.30 -5.06 13.21
C HIS A 28 2.66 -4.66 12.61
N LEU A 29 2.62 -4.04 11.42
CA LEU A 29 3.79 -3.75 10.59
C LEU A 29 3.90 -2.24 10.34
N PRO A 30 4.27 -1.43 11.35
CA PRO A 30 4.17 0.03 11.27
C PRO A 30 4.99 0.65 10.13
N GLN A 31 6.12 0.05 9.77
CA GLN A 31 6.95 0.50 8.66
C GLN A 31 6.30 0.22 7.30
N ASN A 32 5.59 -0.91 7.17
CA ASN A 32 4.81 -1.21 5.98
C ASN A 32 3.59 -0.30 5.88
N ASP A 33 2.95 -0.01 7.01
CA ASP A 33 1.82 0.93 7.06
C ASP A 33 2.25 2.33 6.62
N GLU A 34 3.40 2.81 7.13
CA GLU A 34 3.99 4.09 6.72
C GLU A 34 4.34 4.09 5.23
N LEU A 35 5.01 3.05 4.74
CA LEU A 35 5.37 2.91 3.33
C LEU A 35 4.12 3.00 2.44
N CYS A 36 3.06 2.25 2.76
CA CYS A 36 1.80 2.26 2.03
C CYS A 36 1.08 3.61 2.06
N ALA A 37 1.18 4.35 3.17
CA ALA A 37 0.54 5.65 3.33
C ALA A 37 1.29 6.80 2.64
N THR A 38 2.62 6.67 2.48
CA THR A 38 3.49 7.79 2.08
C THR A 38 4.15 7.61 0.71
N SER A 39 4.07 6.42 0.11
CA SER A 39 4.78 6.10 -1.12
C SER A 39 3.85 5.98 -2.32
N LEU A 40 4.38 6.31 -3.50
CA LEU A 40 3.80 5.95 -4.79
C LEU A 40 4.75 4.97 -5.50
N TYR A 41 4.18 4.11 -6.34
CA TYR A 41 4.96 3.14 -7.11
C TYR A 41 4.76 3.38 -8.60
N LEU A 42 5.86 3.42 -9.33
CA LEU A 42 5.89 3.32 -10.79
C LEU A 42 6.35 1.91 -11.13
N THR A 43 5.58 1.21 -11.95
CA THR A 43 5.92 -0.14 -12.40
C THR A 43 7.00 -0.08 -13.49
N GLN A 44 7.61 -1.23 -13.80
CA GLN A 44 8.72 -1.34 -14.75
C GLN A 44 8.40 -0.77 -16.14
N GLU A 45 7.14 -0.76 -16.56
CA GLU A 45 6.73 -0.23 -17.87
C GLU A 45 7.07 1.26 -18.02
N ALA A 46 7.11 2.01 -16.91
CA ALA A 46 7.52 3.40 -16.90
C ALA A 46 8.99 3.61 -17.32
N LEU A 47 9.81 2.55 -17.29
CA LEU A 47 11.22 2.60 -17.69
C LEU A 47 11.46 2.17 -19.14
N ILE A 48 10.41 1.74 -19.85
CA ILE A 48 10.51 1.26 -21.25
C ILE A 48 10.30 2.41 -22.24
N GLY A 49 9.74 3.54 -21.78
CA GLY A 49 9.51 4.73 -22.59
C GLY A 49 10.77 5.50 -22.98
N GLU A 50 10.57 6.56 -23.75
CA GLU A 50 11.62 7.53 -24.03
C GLU A 50 11.92 8.37 -22.79
N LYS A 51 13.07 9.06 -22.79
CA LYS A 51 13.42 9.98 -21.71
C LYS A 51 12.32 11.05 -21.49
N SER A 52 11.69 11.54 -22.56
CA SER A 52 10.60 12.51 -22.48
C SER A 52 9.40 12.00 -21.69
N ASP A 53 9.09 10.70 -21.78
CA ASP A 53 7.96 10.12 -21.04
C ASP A 53 8.22 10.18 -19.52
N VAL A 54 9.45 9.94 -19.10
CA VAL A 54 9.86 10.07 -17.69
C VAL A 54 9.90 11.54 -17.27
N ASP A 55 10.33 12.45 -18.15
CA ASP A 55 10.35 13.88 -17.88
C ASP A 55 8.92 14.42 -17.63
N ASP A 56 7.93 13.94 -18.39
CA ASP A 56 6.50 14.28 -18.18
C ASP A 56 5.99 13.78 -16.81
N VAL A 57 6.37 12.57 -16.39
CA VAL A 57 6.05 12.05 -15.05
C VAL A 57 6.65 12.94 -13.96
N VAL A 58 7.92 13.34 -14.09
CA VAL A 58 8.58 14.23 -13.13
C VAL A 58 7.90 15.60 -13.08
N GLU A 59 7.50 16.15 -14.24
CA GLU A 59 6.76 17.42 -14.29
C GLU A 59 5.41 17.31 -13.55
N ALA A 60 4.68 16.20 -13.74
CA ALA A 60 3.42 15.95 -13.06
C ALA A 60 3.60 15.88 -11.52
N LEU A 61 4.64 15.17 -11.04
CA LEU A 61 4.96 15.11 -9.61
C LEU A 61 5.25 16.50 -9.04
N ASN A 62 6.03 17.31 -9.75
CA ASN A 62 6.32 18.69 -9.34
C ASN A 62 5.06 19.56 -9.27
N LYS A 63 4.14 19.42 -10.24
CA LYS A 63 2.86 20.15 -10.24
C LYS A 63 1.99 19.78 -9.04
N VAL A 64 1.88 18.49 -8.72
CA VAL A 64 1.12 18.02 -7.55
C VAL A 64 1.75 18.55 -6.26
N GLN A 65 3.07 18.40 -6.10
CA GLN A 65 3.79 18.88 -4.92
C GLN A 65 3.57 20.39 -4.71
N LYS A 66 3.73 21.19 -5.77
CA LYS A 66 3.55 22.65 -5.72
C LYS A 66 2.14 23.07 -5.30
N ASN A 67 1.13 22.26 -5.61
CA ASN A 67 -0.27 22.56 -5.31
C ASN A 67 -0.82 21.76 -4.11
N ALA A 68 0.01 20.99 -3.40
CA ALA A 68 -0.45 20.05 -2.39
C ALA A 68 -1.33 20.69 -1.31
N THR A 69 -1.01 21.91 -0.86
CA THR A 69 -1.79 22.64 0.15
C THR A 69 -3.19 23.06 -0.29
N ARG A 70 -3.48 23.03 -1.60
CA ARG A 70 -4.78 23.37 -2.18
C ARG A 70 -5.64 22.14 -2.51
N LEU A 71 -5.07 20.94 -2.36
CA LEU A 71 -5.71 19.66 -2.67
C LEU A 71 -6.25 18.96 -1.41
N VAL A 72 -6.07 19.58 -0.23
CA VAL A 72 -6.52 19.10 1.08
C VAL A 72 -7.94 19.59 1.38
#